data_AF-A0A944E4T7-F1
#
_entry.id   AF-A0A944E4T7-F1
#
_cell.length_a   1.000
_cell.length_b   1.000
_cell.length_c   1.000
_cell.angle_alpha   90.00
_cell.angle_beta   90.00
_cell.angle_gamma   90.00
#
_symmetry.space_group_name_H-M   'P 1'
#
loop_
_entity.id
_entity.type
_entity.pdbx_description
1 polymer ?
#
loop_
_entity_poly.entity_id
_entity_poly.type
_entity_poly.pdbx_seq_one_letter_code
_entity_poly.pdbx_strand_id
1 'polypeptide(L)'
;MTFKGLKGRITSIRWRVYASAAKTWLGTETEIRSPALAWDSTAWHPVFNVANPSVPWQVQVTAYGPDGARLDTNHSNFTFATP
;
A
#
# COMPACT_ATOMS: atom_id res chain seq x y z
N MET A 1 -6.86 -3.11 4.04
CA MET A 1 -7.08 -2.69 2.63
C MET A 1 -7.19 -3.94 1.77
N THR A 2 -7.98 -3.90 0.71
CA THR A 2 -8.20 -5.06 -0.15
C THR A 2 -8.26 -4.58 -1.60
N PHE A 3 -7.48 -5.21 -2.47
CA PHE A 3 -7.58 -5.03 -3.92
C PHE A 3 -8.44 -6.15 -4.51
N LYS A 4 -9.45 -5.83 -5.31
CA LYS A 4 -10.36 -6.81 -5.93
C LYS A 4 -10.14 -6.88 -7.44
N GLY A 5 -10.13 -8.07 -8.01
CA GLY A 5 -10.05 -8.27 -9.47
C GLY A 5 -8.67 -8.03 -10.11
N LEU A 6 -7.60 -7.94 -9.30
CA LEU A 6 -6.24 -7.65 -9.78
C LEU A 6 -5.30 -8.87 -9.75
N LYS A 7 -5.80 -10.06 -9.39
CA LYS A 7 -5.02 -11.31 -9.38
C LYS A 7 -4.42 -11.57 -10.76
N GLY A 8 -3.13 -11.87 -10.82
CA GLY A 8 -2.41 -12.13 -12.07
C GLY A 8 -2.12 -10.89 -12.93
N ARG A 9 -2.57 -9.70 -12.52
CA ARG A 9 -2.34 -8.43 -13.25
C ARG A 9 -1.29 -7.54 -12.57
N ILE A 10 -1.10 -7.67 -11.27
CA ILE A 10 -0.15 -6.87 -10.48
C ILE A 10 1.24 -7.50 -10.50
N THR A 11 2.25 -6.70 -10.81
CA THR A 11 3.67 -7.09 -10.74
C THR A 11 4.48 -6.28 -9.73
N SER A 12 3.98 -5.13 -9.28
CA SER A 12 4.53 -4.43 -8.12
C SER A 12 3.47 -3.72 -7.30
N ILE A 13 3.76 -3.56 -6.02
CA ILE A 13 2.98 -2.73 -5.10
C ILE A 13 3.91 -1.69 -4.48
N ARG A 14 3.47 -0.44 -4.47
CA ARG A 14 4.14 0.65 -3.74
C ARG A 14 3.27 1.13 -2.61
N TRP A 15 3.88 1.49 -1.49
CA TRP A 15 3.18 2.15 -0.41
C TRP A 15 3.90 3.37 0.10
N ARG A 16 3.11 4.34 0.56
CA ARG A 16 3.56 5.65 1.05
C ARG A 16 2.80 6.03 2.32
N VAL A 17 3.47 6.73 3.22
CA VAL A 17 2.84 7.27 4.43
C VAL A 17 2.48 8.74 4.21
N TYR A 18 1.27 9.12 4.60
CA TYR A 18 0.73 10.47 4.51
C TYR A 18 0.27 10.96 5.89
N ALA A 19 0.41 12.25 6.18
CA ALA A 19 -0.27 12.87 7.31
C ALA A 19 -1.78 12.94 6.99
N SER A 20 -2.62 12.35 7.84
CA SER A 20 -4.06 12.23 7.55
C SER A 20 -4.75 13.59 7.37
N ALA A 21 -4.41 14.55 8.23
CA ALA A 21 -5.03 15.88 8.22
C ALA A 21 -4.57 16.74 7.03
N ALA A 22 -3.27 16.76 6.77
CA ALA A 22 -2.68 17.60 5.74
C ALA A 22 -2.67 16.94 4.34
N LYS A 23 -2.91 15.63 4.26
CA LYS A 23 -2.75 14.81 3.05
C LYS A 23 -1.39 14.98 2.37
N THR A 24 -0.36 15.31 3.15
CA THR A 24 1.01 15.48 2.67
C THR A 24 1.81 14.20 2.87
N TRP A 25 2.65 13.88 1.90
CA TRP A 25 3.56 12.73 1.97
C TRP A 25 4.63 12.95 3.03
N LEU A 26 4.92 11.93 3.83
CA LEU A 26 5.87 11.98 4.95
C LEU A 26 7.26 11.41 4.61
N GLY A 27 7.56 11.21 3.33
CA GLY A 27 8.93 10.94 2.87
C GLY A 27 9.32 9.47 2.70
N THR A 28 8.50 8.51 3.15
CA THR A 28 8.78 7.08 2.92
C THR A 28 7.93 6.55 1.78
N GLU A 29 8.59 5.95 0.78
CA GLU A 29 7.99 5.08 -0.23
C GLU A 29 8.74 3.76 -0.23
N THR A 30 8.02 2.64 -0.34
CA THR A 30 8.63 1.33 -0.49
C THR A 30 7.89 0.55 -1.57
N GLU A 31 8.61 -0.31 -2.28
CA GLU A 31 8.10 -1.11 -3.37
C GLU A 31 8.44 -2.60 -3.15
N ILE A 32 7.48 -3.48 -3.40
CA ILE A 32 7.71 -4.92 -3.57
C ILE A 32 7.37 -5.28 -5.02
N ARG A 33 8.23 -6.06 -5.66
CA ARG A 33 8.09 -6.55 -7.04
C ARG A 33 7.98 -8.07 -7.10
N SER A 34 7.43 -8.60 -8.18
CA SER A 34 7.54 -10.01 -8.56
C SER A 34 9.01 -10.46 -8.61
N PRO A 35 9.38 -11.71 -8.20
CA PRO A 35 8.52 -12.84 -7.85
C PRO A 35 8.04 -12.88 -6.39
N ALA A 36 8.39 -11.90 -5.55
CA ALA A 36 7.90 -11.84 -4.16
C ALA A 36 6.37 -11.71 -4.06
N LEU A 37 5.73 -11.30 -5.16
CA LEU A 37 4.28 -11.29 -5.35
C LEU A 37 3.73 -12.60 -5.95
N ALA A 38 4.37 -13.76 -5.80
CA ALA A 38 3.82 -15.03 -6.32
C ALA A 38 2.40 -15.29 -5.78
N TRP A 39 1.39 -14.89 -6.56
CA TRP A 39 -0.05 -14.85 -6.25
C TRP A 39 -0.71 -16.25 -6.13
N ASP A 40 0.11 -17.30 -6.00
CA ASP A 40 -0.34 -18.71 -5.91
C ASP A 40 -0.74 -19.12 -4.47
N SER A 41 -0.45 -18.28 -3.47
CA SER A 41 -1.06 -18.46 -2.15
C SER A 41 -2.48 -17.87 -2.18
N THR A 42 -3.48 -18.72 -1.99
CA THR A 42 -4.92 -18.41 -1.89
C THR A 42 -5.28 -17.35 -0.84
N ALA A 43 -4.33 -16.92 -0.02
CA ALA A 43 -4.47 -15.90 1.01
C ALA A 43 -3.22 -15.01 1.05
N TRP A 44 -2.98 -14.25 -0.03
CA TRP A 44 -1.84 -13.33 -0.09
C TRP A 44 -2.03 -12.15 0.89
N HIS A 45 -1.22 -12.13 1.95
CA HIS A 45 -1.19 -11.10 2.99
C HIS A 45 0.21 -10.49 3.09
N PRO A 46 0.54 -9.48 2.27
CA PRO A 46 1.81 -8.78 2.38
C PRO A 46 1.92 -8.07 3.72
N VAL A 47 3.09 -8.18 4.34
CA VAL A 47 3.45 -7.37 5.49
C VAL A 47 4.20 -6.14 4.98
N PHE A 48 3.72 -4.95 5.33
CA PHE A 48 4.32 -3.68 4.96
C PHE A 48 5.01 -3.07 6.17
N ASN A 49 6.31 -2.84 6.06
CA ASN A 49 7.00 -1.98 7.02
C ASN A 49 6.58 -0.54 6.73
N VAL A 50 5.99 0.10 7.73
CA VAL A 50 5.53 1.49 7.68
C VAL A 50 6.19 2.25 8.81
N ALA A 51 6.68 3.46 8.51
CA ALA A 51 7.10 4.38 9.56
C ALA A 51 5.91 4.67 10.49
N ASN A 52 6.17 4.90 11.78
CA ASN A 52 5.15 5.31 12.75
C ASN A 52 5.37 6.78 13.18
N PRO A 53 4.93 7.76 12.38
CA PRO A 53 4.96 9.17 12.75
C PRO A 53 4.23 9.45 14.07
N SER A 54 4.65 10.51 14.76
CA SER A 54 3.99 11.02 15.97
C SER A 54 2.66 11.76 15.71
N VAL A 55 2.26 11.88 14.44
CA VAL A 55 1.03 12.55 14.00
C VAL A 55 0.08 11.53 13.39
N PRO A 56 -1.25 11.73 13.40
CA PRO A 56 -2.18 10.84 12.71
C PRO A 56 -1.79 10.64 11.23
N TRP A 57 -1.67 9.39 10.81
CA TRP A 57 -1.13 9.02 9.49
C TRP A 57 -1.96 7.98 8.74
N GLN A 58 -1.88 7.99 7.42
CA GLN A 58 -2.50 7.01 6.53
C GLN A 58 -1.44 6.35 5.65
N VAL A 59 -1.68 5.11 5.28
CA VAL A 59 -0.92 4.42 4.23
C VAL A 59 -1.72 4.52 2.96
N GLN A 60 -1.11 5.00 1.89
CA GLN A 60 -1.61 4.82 0.53
C GLN A 60 -0.84 3.67 -0.10
N VAL A 61 -1.56 2.72 -0.68
CA VAL A 61 -0.98 1.60 -1.41
C VAL A 61 -1.47 1.61 -2.84
N THR A 62 -0.54 1.52 -3.77
CA THR A 62 -0.81 1.55 -5.21
C THR A 62 -0.29 0.28 -5.86
N ALA A 63 -1.14 -0.38 -6.63
CA ALA A 63 -0.81 -1.58 -7.38
C ALA A 63 -0.48 -1.23 -8.84
N TYR A 64 0.57 -1.84 -9.37
CA TYR A 64 1.07 -1.59 -10.72
C TYR A 64 1.13 -2.86 -11.56
N GLY A 65 0.89 -2.71 -12.85
CA GLY A 65 0.99 -3.76 -13.86
C GLY A 65 2.41 -3.98 -14.37
N PRO A 66 2.62 -5.02 -15.22
CA PRO A 66 3.92 -5.35 -15.80
C PRO A 66 4.54 -4.22 -16.63
N ASP A 67 3.70 -3.39 -17.23
CA ASP A 67 4.04 -2.18 -17.98
C ASP A 67 4.34 -0.97 -17.08
N GLY A 68 4.25 -1.12 -15.76
CA GLY A 68 4.36 -0.03 -14.80
C GLY A 68 3.13 0.86 -14.72
N ALA A 69 2.02 0.51 -15.40
CA ALA A 69 0.78 1.26 -15.32
C ALA A 69 0.13 1.09 -13.94
N ARG A 70 -0.40 2.19 -13.40
CA ARG A 70 -1.20 2.14 -12.17
C ARG A 70 -2.50 1.41 -12.44
N LEU A 71 -2.73 0.32 -11.71
CA LEU A 71 -3.96 -0.46 -11.81
C LEU A 71 -5.00 -0.01 -10.79
N ASP A 72 -4.59 0.25 -9.55
CA ASP A 72 -5.48 0.66 -8.47
C ASP A 72 -4.71 1.35 -7.33
N THR A 73 -5.40 2.16 -6.53
CA THR A 73 -4.88 2.81 -5.32
C THR A 73 -5.90 2.71 -4.19
N ASN A 74 -5.45 2.28 -3.02
CA ASN A 74 -6.27 2.19 -1.81
C ASN A 74 -5.56 2.85 -0.62
N HIS A 75 -6.31 3.21 0.42
CA HIS A 75 -5.79 3.81 1.64
C HIS A 75 -6.08 2.93 2.86
N SER A 76 -5.32 3.13 3.94
CA SER A 76 -5.60 2.50 5.23
C SER A 76 -6.80 3.16 5.93
N ASN A 77 -7.55 2.36 6.68
CA ASN A 77 -8.76 2.79 7.40
C ASN A 77 -8.49 2.92 8.91
N PHE A 78 -7.29 3.34 9.32
CA PHE A 78 -6.97 3.44 10.75
C PHE A 78 -7.80 4.55 11.39
N THR A 79 -8.44 4.23 12.51
CA THR A 79 -9.03 5.19 13.42
C THR A 79 -8.07 5.38 14.58
N PHE A 80 -7.43 6.54 14.68
CA PHE A 80 -6.62 6.87 15.84
C PHE A 80 -7.57 7.31 16.95
N ALA A 81 -7.56 6.62 18.08
CA ALA A 81 -8.22 7.13 19.27
C ALA A 81 -7.56 8.48 19.62
N THR A 82 -8.38 9.52 19.79
CA THR A 82 -7.93 10.72 20.49
C THR A 82 -7.56 10.33 21.92
N PRO A 83 -6.47 10.90 22.48
CA PRO A 83 -6.11 10.69 23.89
C PRO A 83 -7.28 10.97 24.83
#